data_AF-A0A945F5N0-F1
#
_entry.id   AF-A0A945F5N0-F1
#
_cell.length_a   1.000
_cell.length_b   1.000
_cell.length_c   1.000
_cell.angle_alpha   90.00
_cell.angle_beta   90.00
_cell.angle_gamma   90.00
#
_symmetry.space_group_name_H-M   'P 1'
#
loop_
_entity.id
_entity.type
_entity.pdbx_description
1 polymer ?
#
loop_
_entity_poly.entity_id
_entity_poly.type
_entity_poly.pdbx_seq_one_letter_code
_entity_poly.pdbx_strand_id
1 'polypeptide(L)'
;MADNTQTVQAGGTGTAQSDGAVVSEDGIVIDKNKSQEQYMVEAEGKYIVPKLVREKFPDLVKLIYETESMNAEEREYWMQIMPIMTEEQIVKFREILVNEKEQLSKLDKEYESEVSRINKTQAAPPIDEEKLKKKLAQIKEAEKSEEEAEKSEEEELLKQLEGMDNA
;
A
#
# COMPACT_ATOMS: atom_id res chain seq x y z
N MET A 1 23.61 -22.85 -40.24
CA MET A 1 24.18 -22.34 -38.98
C MET A 1 23.26 -21.24 -38.48
N ALA A 2 22.65 -21.50 -37.31
CA ALA A 2 21.89 -20.63 -36.38
C ALA A 2 20.93 -19.57 -36.97
N ASP A 3 19.60 -19.68 -36.85
CA ASP A 3 18.78 -19.70 -35.62
C ASP A 3 18.97 -18.43 -34.77
N ASN A 4 17.96 -17.54 -34.73
CA ASN A 4 17.33 -17.13 -33.47
C ASN A 4 16.13 -16.17 -33.71
N THR A 5 14.94 -16.75 -33.57
CA THR A 5 13.75 -16.30 -32.83
C THR A 5 13.40 -14.81 -32.69
N GLN A 6 12.18 -14.54 -33.15
CA GLN A 6 11.21 -13.49 -32.85
C GLN A 6 10.96 -13.25 -31.35
N THR A 7 10.97 -11.99 -30.88
CA THR A 7 10.12 -11.60 -29.74
C THR A 7 9.63 -10.16 -29.81
N VAL A 8 8.33 -10.05 -29.58
CA VAL A 8 7.43 -8.90 -29.57
C VAL A 8 7.67 -8.08 -28.29
N GLN A 9 7.75 -6.75 -28.39
CA GLN A 9 7.59 -5.86 -27.23
C GLN A 9 6.19 -5.22 -27.29
N ALA A 10 5.29 -5.80 -26.50
CA ALA A 10 4.07 -5.16 -26.03
C ALA A 10 4.13 -5.13 -24.49
N GLY A 11 3.58 -4.07 -23.90
CA GLY A 11 3.50 -3.87 -22.46
C GLY A 11 4.45 -2.77 -22.01
N GLY A 12 4.04 -1.79 -21.24
CA GLY A 12 2.82 -1.59 -20.49
C GLY A 12 3.15 -0.49 -19.50
N THR A 13 2.26 0.48 -19.36
CA THR A 13 2.34 1.54 -18.34
C THR A 13 2.32 0.89 -16.97
N GLY A 14 3.50 0.62 -16.41
CA GLY A 14 3.68 0.22 -15.02
C GLY A 14 4.22 1.40 -14.24
N THR A 15 3.33 2.11 -13.55
CA THR A 15 3.68 2.95 -12.41
C THR A 15 4.40 2.07 -11.38
N ALA A 16 5.73 2.18 -11.33
CA ALA A 16 6.55 1.55 -10.32
C ALA A 16 6.27 2.23 -8.98
N GLN A 17 5.48 1.55 -8.15
CA GLN A 17 5.28 1.84 -6.74
C GLN A 17 6.62 1.62 -6.03
N SER A 18 7.32 2.71 -5.70
CA SER A 18 8.51 2.67 -4.86
C SER A 18 8.08 2.54 -3.40
N ASP A 19 8.28 1.35 -2.88
CA ASP A 19 8.05 0.95 -1.50
C ASP A 19 8.95 1.78 -0.55
N GLY A 20 8.34 2.58 0.32
CA GLY A 20 8.99 3.12 1.52
C GLY A 20 9.52 4.56 1.52
N ALA A 21 9.29 5.36 0.48
CA ALA A 21 9.67 6.78 0.47
C ALA A 21 8.56 7.63 1.12
N VAL A 22 8.82 8.16 2.32
CA VAL A 22 7.94 9.14 2.96
C VAL A 22 8.38 10.52 2.47
N VAL A 23 7.46 11.24 1.84
CA VAL A 23 7.68 12.61 1.35
C VAL A 23 7.13 13.56 2.40
N SER A 24 8.01 14.28 3.10
CA SER A 24 7.62 15.34 4.03
C SER A 24 7.07 16.55 3.26
N GLU A 25 6.23 17.38 3.90
CA GLU A 25 5.61 18.57 3.28
C GLU A 25 6.63 19.56 2.67
N ASP A 26 7.88 19.55 3.16
CA ASP A 26 9.01 20.34 2.65
C ASP A 26 9.74 19.72 1.43
N GLY A 27 9.21 18.64 0.83
CA GLY A 27 9.86 17.94 -0.29
C GLY A 27 11.13 17.16 0.11
N ILE A 28 11.19 16.71 1.37
CA ILE A 28 12.23 15.80 1.87
C ILE A 28 11.78 14.37 1.59
N VAL A 29 12.59 13.62 0.84
CA VAL A 29 12.35 12.20 0.56
C VAL A 29 13.20 11.38 1.51
N ILE A 30 12.55 10.79 2.52
CA ILE A 30 13.19 9.93 3.51
C ILE A 30 13.28 8.52 2.92
N ASP A 31 14.47 8.15 2.45
CA ASP A 31 14.75 6.82 1.91
C ASP A 31 15.51 5.97 2.94
N LYS A 32 14.84 4.97 3.51
CA LYS A 32 15.42 4.09 4.54
C LYS A 32 16.70 3.33 4.08
N ASN A 33 16.93 3.27 2.77
CA ASN A 33 18.11 2.62 2.15
C ASN A 33 19.30 3.55 1.91
N LYS A 34 19.16 4.87 2.16
CA LYS A 34 20.27 5.82 1.98
C LYS A 34 21.33 5.66 3.06
N SER A 35 22.59 5.70 2.65
CA SER A 35 23.73 5.72 3.58
C SER A 35 23.78 7.04 4.36
N GLN A 36 24.44 7.05 5.51
CA GLN A 36 24.65 8.28 6.29
C GLN A 36 25.31 9.37 5.45
N GLU A 37 26.28 9.01 4.61
CA GLU A 37 26.98 9.94 3.71
C GLU A 37 26.04 10.59 2.70
N GLN A 38 25.06 9.85 2.16
CA GLN A 38 24.07 10.40 1.23
C GLN A 38 23.15 11.40 1.92
N TYR A 39 22.71 11.12 3.15
CA TYR A 39 21.96 12.07 3.96
C TYR A 39 22.74 13.34 4.25
N MET A 40 24.05 13.23 4.50
CA MET A 40 24.91 14.40 4.71
C MET A 40 25.02 15.24 3.44
N VAL A 41 25.19 14.63 2.27
CA VAL A 41 25.26 15.36 0.98
C VAL A 41 23.95 16.10 0.70
N GLU A 42 22.79 15.46 0.95
CA GLU A 42 21.49 16.11 0.77
C GLU A 42 21.24 17.23 1.78
N ALA A 43 21.61 17.02 3.05
CA ALA A 43 21.51 18.03 4.09
C ALA A 43 22.41 19.22 3.78
N GLU A 44 23.63 19.00 3.27
CA GLU A 44 24.55 20.08 2.86
C GLU A 44 24.10 20.81 1.59
N GLY A 45 23.36 20.13 0.71
CA GLY A 45 22.75 20.76 -0.46
C GLY A 45 21.58 21.68 -0.11
N LYS A 46 20.90 21.44 1.03
CA LYS A 46 19.70 22.17 1.45
C LYS A 46 19.93 23.15 2.61
N TYR A 47 20.88 22.87 3.50
CA TYR A 47 21.07 23.59 4.77
C TYR A 47 22.53 23.97 5.01
N ILE A 48 22.76 25.04 5.78
CA ILE A 48 24.09 25.43 6.22
C ILE A 48 24.50 24.59 7.42
N VAL A 49 25.24 23.50 7.17
CA VAL A 49 25.74 22.59 8.22
C VAL A 49 27.14 23.00 8.69
N PRO A 50 27.33 23.41 9.96
CA PRO A 50 28.66 23.73 10.50
C PRO A 50 29.62 22.54 10.44
N LYS A 51 30.91 22.80 10.19
CA LYS A 51 31.95 21.74 10.10
C LYS A 51 32.04 20.89 11.37
N LEU A 52 31.96 21.53 12.54
CA LEU A 52 32.01 20.84 13.84
C LEU A 52 30.88 19.81 13.99
N VAL A 53 29.68 20.16 13.51
CA VAL A 53 28.49 19.30 13.55
C VAL A 53 28.66 18.13 12.59
N ARG A 54 29.15 18.39 11.39
CA ARG A 54 29.40 17.38 10.36
C ARG A 54 30.36 16.29 10.84
N GLU A 55 31.41 16.70 11.54
CA GLU A 55 32.46 15.77 11.99
C GLU A 55 32.10 15.06 13.29
N LYS A 56 31.45 15.75 14.24
CA LYS A 56 31.18 15.19 15.57
C LYS A 56 29.83 14.50 15.71
N PHE A 57 28.81 14.94 14.95
CA PHE A 57 27.43 14.51 15.14
C PHE A 57 26.72 14.15 13.81
N PRO A 58 27.31 13.31 12.94
CA PRO A 58 26.71 12.97 11.64
C PRO A 58 25.41 12.17 11.76
N ASP A 59 25.25 11.45 12.86
CA ASP A 59 24.02 10.72 13.19
C ASP A 59 22.88 11.65 13.62
N LEU A 60 23.21 12.73 14.33
CA LEU A 60 22.24 13.73 14.76
C LEU A 60 21.77 14.58 13.58
N VAL A 61 22.65 14.89 12.63
CA VAL A 61 22.27 15.54 11.36
C VAL A 61 21.26 14.69 10.60
N LYS A 62 21.47 13.36 10.54
CA LYS A 62 20.49 12.44 9.95
C LYS A 62 19.14 12.50 10.68
N LEU A 63 19.14 12.48 12.01
CA LEU A 63 17.89 12.56 12.80
C LEU A 63 17.14 13.88 12.58
N ILE A 64 17.85 15.00 12.51
CA ILE A 64 17.25 16.33 12.23
C ILE A 64 16.73 16.40 10.78
N TYR A 65 17.39 15.73 9.84
CA TYR A 65 16.93 15.68 8.46
C TYR A 65 15.67 14.80 8.30
N GLU A 66 15.58 13.70 9.05
CA GLU A 66 14.47 12.74 9.00
C GLU A 66 13.25 13.12 9.86
N THR A 67 13.39 14.00 10.86
CA THR A 67 12.25 14.36 11.71
C THR A 67 11.18 15.12 10.94
N GLU A 68 9.93 14.71 11.18
CA GLU A 68 8.71 15.34 10.66
C GLU A 68 8.22 16.46 11.58
N SER A 69 8.77 16.57 12.80
CA SER A 69 8.39 17.55 13.83
C SER A 69 9.01 18.94 13.60
N MET A 70 9.86 19.10 12.59
CA MET A 70 10.54 20.36 12.28
C MET A 70 10.29 20.79 10.84
N ASN A 71 10.20 22.09 10.60
CA ASN A 71 10.24 22.66 9.25
C ASN A 71 11.68 22.94 8.78
N ALA A 72 11.86 23.33 7.51
CA ALA A 72 13.17 23.62 6.94
C ALA A 72 13.98 24.69 7.73
N GLU A 73 13.35 25.76 8.20
CA GLU A 73 14.01 26.83 8.95
C GLU A 73 14.45 26.36 10.34
N GLU A 74 13.62 25.58 11.02
CA GLU A 74 13.92 24.99 12.33
C GLU A 74 15.08 24.01 12.24
N ARG A 75 15.12 23.17 11.21
CA ARG A 75 16.23 22.22 10.98
C ARG A 75 17.55 22.97 10.82
N GLU A 76 17.57 24.03 10.01
CA GLU A 76 18.76 24.87 9.85
C GLU A 76 19.16 25.55 11.17
N TYR A 77 18.19 26.12 11.89
CA TYR A 77 18.43 26.75 13.18
C TYR A 77 19.05 25.78 14.19
N TRP A 78 18.50 24.58 14.31
CA TRP A 78 19.05 23.56 15.20
C TRP A 78 20.48 23.20 14.81
N MET A 79 20.77 22.99 13.52
CA MET A 79 22.12 22.70 13.02
C MET A 79 23.13 23.81 13.35
N GLN A 80 22.70 25.08 13.36
CA GLN A 80 23.55 26.21 13.72
C GLN A 80 23.77 26.38 15.23
N ILE A 81 22.83 25.95 16.06
CA ILE A 81 22.91 26.06 17.53
C ILE A 81 23.66 24.88 18.16
N MET A 82 23.66 23.70 17.54
CA MET A 82 24.37 22.52 18.08
C MET A 82 25.84 22.74 18.47
N PRO A 83 26.66 23.51 17.71
CA PRO A 83 28.04 23.83 18.11
C PRO A 83 28.17 24.55 19.46
N ILE A 84 27.10 25.23 19.91
CA ILE A 84 27.08 26.08 21.11
C ILE A 84 26.44 25.34 22.30
N MET A 85 25.73 24.25 22.04
CA MET A 85 25.12 23.41 23.08
C MET A 85 26.17 22.66 23.91
N THR A 86 25.85 22.41 25.19
CA THR A 86 26.65 21.53 26.03
C THR A 86 26.43 20.06 25.67
N GLU A 87 27.36 19.19 26.05
CA GLU A 87 27.25 17.75 25.77
C GLU A 87 25.96 17.15 26.37
N GLU A 88 25.58 17.56 27.58
CA GLU A 88 24.33 17.11 28.21
C GLU A 88 23.08 17.54 27.42
N GLN A 89 23.09 18.75 26.85
CA GLN A 89 22.00 19.25 26.01
C GLN A 89 21.91 18.47 24.71
N ILE A 90 23.05 18.14 24.10
CA ILE A 90 23.12 17.33 22.88
C ILE A 90 22.58 15.92 23.13
N VAL A 91 22.92 15.31 24.26
CA VAL A 91 22.39 14.00 24.66
C VAL A 91 20.87 14.04 24.83
N LYS A 92 20.34 15.02 25.56
CA LYS A 92 18.89 15.19 25.73
C LYS A 92 18.18 15.43 24.39
N PHE A 93 18.75 16.27 23.54
CA PHE A 93 18.19 16.56 22.23
C PHE A 93 18.13 15.30 21.35
N ARG A 94 19.20 14.51 21.35
CA ARG A 94 19.23 13.20 20.70
C ARG A 94 18.16 12.26 21.26
N GLU A 95 18.03 12.16 22.58
CA GLU A 95 17.03 11.30 23.21
C GLU A 95 15.61 11.69 22.81
N ILE A 96 15.30 12.99 22.73
CA ILE A 96 14.00 13.49 22.27
C ILE A 96 13.73 13.03 20.84
N LEU A 97 14.68 13.24 19.92
CA LEU A 97 14.50 12.85 18.50
C LEU A 97 14.38 11.33 18.32
N VAL A 98 15.13 10.54 19.09
CA VAL A 98 15.03 9.08 19.03
C VAL A 98 13.68 8.61 19.57
N ASN A 99 13.23 9.15 20.70
CA ASN A 99 11.94 8.79 21.29
C ASN A 99 10.77 9.16 20.36
N GLU A 100 10.82 10.35 19.76
CA GLU A 100 9.84 10.77 18.74
C GLU A 100 9.77 9.76 17.59
N LYS A 101 10.92 9.40 17.02
CA LYS A 101 11.00 8.41 15.93
C LYS A 101 10.45 7.03 16.35
N GLU A 102 10.72 6.60 17.58
CA GLU A 102 10.18 5.35 18.12
C GLU A 102 8.67 5.41 18.31
N GLN A 103 8.14 6.54 18.81
CA GLN A 103 6.70 6.76 18.98
C GLN A 103 5.96 6.76 17.64
N LEU A 104 6.50 7.45 16.64
CA LEU A 104 5.93 7.46 15.28
C LEU A 104 5.98 6.06 14.67
N SER A 105 7.11 5.36 14.75
CA SER A 105 7.22 3.99 14.24
C SER A 105 6.28 3.01 14.96
N LYS A 106 6.01 3.22 16.24
CA LYS A 106 5.04 2.43 16.99
C LYS A 106 3.62 2.70 16.50
N LEU A 107 3.26 3.97 16.30
CA LEU A 107 1.96 4.36 15.78
C LEU A 107 1.71 3.80 14.38
N ASP A 108 2.72 3.85 13.49
CA ASP A 108 2.66 3.25 12.16
C ASP A 108 2.36 1.75 12.22
N LYS A 109 3.06 1.00 13.09
CA LYS A 109 2.83 -0.44 13.26
C LYS A 109 1.44 -0.75 13.81
N GLU A 110 0.96 0.06 14.75
CA GLU A 110 -0.39 -0.08 15.29
C GLU A 110 -1.44 0.18 14.20
N TYR A 111 -1.23 1.21 13.37
CA TYR A 111 -2.09 1.52 12.23
C TYR A 111 -2.06 0.42 11.16
N GLU A 112 -0.88 -0.05 10.74
CA GLU A 112 -0.72 -1.16 9.79
C GLU A 112 -1.40 -2.44 10.29
N SER A 113 -1.26 -2.73 11.58
CA SER A 113 -1.92 -3.87 12.22
C SER A 113 -3.45 -3.72 12.21
N GLU A 114 -3.95 -2.53 12.52
CA GLU A 114 -5.39 -2.25 12.54
C GLU A 114 -5.99 -2.34 11.12
N VAL A 115 -5.34 -1.74 10.13
CA VAL A 115 -5.73 -1.84 8.71
C VAL A 115 -5.71 -3.30 8.24
N SER A 116 -4.66 -4.05 8.59
CA SER A 116 -4.56 -5.47 8.27
C SER A 116 -5.68 -6.29 8.91
N ARG A 117 -6.06 -5.96 10.15
CA ARG A 117 -7.19 -6.60 10.84
C ARG A 117 -8.50 -6.29 10.12
N ILE A 118 -8.75 -5.04 9.77
CA ILE A 118 -9.96 -4.63 9.04
C ILE A 118 -10.02 -5.35 7.69
N ASN A 119 -8.93 -5.37 6.93
CA ASN A 119 -8.87 -6.07 5.64
C ASN A 119 -9.14 -7.57 5.75
N LYS A 120 -8.61 -8.25 6.78
CA LYS A 120 -8.95 -9.66 7.04
C LYS A 120 -10.41 -9.89 7.41
N THR A 121 -11.03 -8.91 8.08
CA THR A 121 -12.42 -9.01 8.53
C THR A 121 -13.41 -8.66 7.41
N GLN A 122 -13.03 -7.76 6.50
CA GLN A 122 -13.83 -7.35 5.34
C GLN A 122 -13.49 -8.12 4.06
N ALA A 123 -12.45 -8.94 4.07
CA ALA A 123 -12.19 -9.87 2.98
C ALA A 123 -13.43 -10.74 2.79
N ALA A 124 -14.04 -10.65 1.61
CA ALA A 124 -15.13 -11.52 1.24
C ALA A 124 -14.69 -12.98 1.48
N PRO A 125 -15.53 -13.82 2.10
CA PRO A 125 -15.21 -15.22 2.28
C PRO A 125 -14.83 -15.82 0.91
N PRO A 126 -13.82 -16.71 0.86
CA PRO A 126 -13.45 -17.36 -0.39
C PRO A 126 -14.69 -17.99 -1.01
N ILE A 127 -14.88 -17.75 -2.30
CA ILE A 127 -16.03 -18.26 -3.05
C ILE A 127 -15.95 -19.79 -3.01
N ASP A 128 -16.93 -20.40 -2.33
CA ASP A 128 -17.07 -21.86 -2.27
C ASP A 128 -17.56 -22.38 -3.63
N GLU A 129 -16.60 -22.83 -4.45
CA GLU A 129 -16.86 -23.32 -5.80
C GLU A 129 -17.82 -24.51 -5.84
N GLU A 130 -17.80 -25.37 -4.82
CA GLU A 130 -18.72 -26.51 -4.74
C GLU A 130 -20.15 -26.03 -4.50
N LYS A 131 -20.36 -25.08 -3.57
CA LYS A 131 -21.67 -24.48 -3.37
C LYS A 131 -22.18 -23.78 -4.63
N LEU A 132 -21.32 -23.07 -5.34
CA LEU A 132 -21.69 -22.38 -6.57
C LEU A 132 -22.10 -23.38 -7.65
N LYS A 133 -21.29 -24.42 -7.90
CA LYS A 133 -21.60 -25.49 -8.85
C LYS A 133 -22.89 -26.21 -8.50
N LYS A 134 -23.11 -26.51 -7.22
CA LYS A 134 -24.34 -27.16 -6.75
C LYS A 134 -25.57 -26.28 -6.98
N LYS A 135 -25.50 -24.98 -6.70
CA LYS A 135 -26.59 -24.05 -6.99
C LYS A 135 -26.86 -23.94 -8.48
N LEU A 136 -25.82 -23.88 -9.31
CA LEU A 136 -25.97 -23.81 -10.77
C LEU A 136 -26.66 -25.07 -11.31
N ALA A 137 -26.27 -26.25 -10.81
CA ALA A 137 -26.88 -27.52 -11.18
C ALA A 137 -28.35 -27.59 -10.75
N GLN A 138 -28.69 -27.10 -9.55
CA GLN A 138 -30.08 -27.04 -9.07
C GLN A 138 -30.95 -26.12 -9.92
N ILE A 139 -30.44 -24.94 -10.32
CA ILE A 139 -31.17 -24.02 -11.20
C ILE A 139 -31.43 -24.69 -12.55
N LYS A 140 -30.40 -25.32 -13.13
CA LYS A 140 -30.51 -25.98 -14.43
C LYS A 140 -31.50 -27.16 -14.42
N GLU A 141 -31.52 -27.94 -13.34
CA GLU A 141 -32.47 -29.04 -13.19
C GLU A 141 -33.90 -28.52 -13.01
N ALA A 142 -34.07 -27.45 -12.24
CA ALA A 142 -35.36 -26.80 -12.05
C ALA A 142 -35.90 -26.23 -13.38
N GLU A 143 -35.06 -25.50 -14.14
CA GLU A 143 -35.42 -24.97 -15.47
C GLU A 143 -35.84 -26.09 -16.43
N LYS A 144 -35.11 -27.21 -16.44
CA LYS A 144 -35.43 -28.37 -17.29
C LYS A 144 -36.75 -29.02 -16.89
N SER A 145 -37.00 -29.17 -15.59
CA SER A 145 -38.26 -29.73 -15.09
C SER A 145 -39.45 -28.82 -15.37
N GLU A 146 -39.25 -27.51 -15.33
CA GLU A 146 -40.28 -26.51 -15.61
C GLU A 146 -40.59 -26.47 -17.12
N GLU A 147 -39.57 -26.53 -17.98
CA GLU A 147 -39.73 -26.62 -19.44
C GLU A 147 -40.46 -27.92 -19.87
N GLU A 148 -40.15 -29.05 -19.23
CA GLU A 148 -40.88 -30.31 -19.47
C GLU A 148 -42.33 -30.25 -18.99
N ALA A 149 -42.61 -29.58 -17.88
CA ALA A 149 -43.95 -29.38 -17.36
C ALA A 149 -44.78 -28.46 -18.28
N GLU A 150 -44.23 -27.32 -18.68
CA GLU A 150 -44.86 -26.39 -19.63
C GLU A 150 -45.19 -27.08 -20.95
N LYS A 151 -44.27 -27.90 -21.48
CA LYS A 151 -44.50 -28.63 -22.73
C LYS A 151 -45.62 -29.67 -22.60
N SER A 152 -45.68 -30.38 -21.47
CA SER A 152 -46.77 -31.34 -21.21
C SER A 152 -48.12 -30.62 -21.10
N GLU A 153 -48.16 -29.45 -20.45
CA GLU A 153 -49.37 -28.64 -20.30
C GLU A 153 -49.81 -28.06 -21.66
N GLU A 154 -48.86 -27.62 -22.49
CA GLU A 154 -49.11 -27.17 -23.87
C GLU A 154 -49.72 -28.29 -24.74
N GLU A 155 -49.18 -29.50 -24.68
CA GLU A 155 -49.72 -30.66 -25.41
C GLU A 155 -51.15 -31.02 -24.95
N GLU A 156 -51.45 -30.90 -23.66
CA GLU A 156 -52.78 -31.15 -23.10
C GLU A 156 -53.79 -30.09 -23.56
N LEU A 157 -53.40 -28.82 -23.57
CA LEU A 157 -54.20 -27.70 -24.08
C LEU A 157 -54.48 -27.84 -25.58
N LEU A 158 -53.47 -28.23 -26.37
CA LEU A 158 -53.62 -28.47 -27.81
C LEU A 158 -54.63 -29.59 -28.09
N LYS A 159 -54.58 -30.67 -27.31
CA LYS A 159 -55.50 -31.81 -27.45
C LYS A 159 -56.94 -31.46 -27.09
N GLN A 160 -57.15 -30.57 -26.11
CA GLN A 160 -58.48 -30.03 -25.80
C GLN A 160 -59.05 -29.18 -26.95
N LEU A 161 -58.20 -28.34 -27.57
CA LEU A 161 -58.58 -27.51 -28.72
C LEU A 161 -58.95 -28.35 -29.95
N GLU A 162 -58.14 -29.36 -30.29
CA GLU A 162 -58.39 -30.27 -31.41
C GLU A 162 -59.70 -31.09 -31.25
N GLY A 163 -60.07 -31.37 -30.00
CA GLY A 163 -61.35 -32.00 -29.66
C GLY A 163 -62.56 -31.07 -29.76
N MET A 164 -62.37 -29.75 -29.67
CA MET A 164 -63.44 -28.76 -29.81
C MET A 164 -63.74 -28.40 -31.29
N ASP A 165 -62.76 -28.51 -32.20
CA ASP A 165 -62.95 -28.24 -33.64
C ASP A 165 -63.56 -29.42 -34.43
N ASN A 166 -63.67 -30.61 -33.83
CA ASN A 166 -64.25 -31.82 -34.44
C ASN A 166 -65.69 -32.15 -33.97
N ALA A 167 -66.36 -31.25 -33.25
CA ALA A 167 -67.74 -31.38 -32.77
C ALA A 167 -68.65 -30.33 -33.42
#